data_AF-A0A644UFI1-F1
#
_entry.id   AF-A0A644UFI1-F1
#
_cell.length_a   1.000
_cell.length_b   1.000
_cell.length_c   1.000
_cell.angle_alpha   90.00
_cell.angle_beta   90.00
_cell.angle_gamma   90.00
#
_symmetry.space_group_name_H-M   'P 1'
#
loop_
_entity.id
_entity.type
_entity.pdbx_description
1 polymer ?
#
loop_
_entity_poly.entity_id
_entity_poly.type
_entity_poly.pdbx_seq_one_letter_code
_entity_poly.pdbx_strand_id
1 'polypeptide(L)' 'MDKKSLQKIKSKLPRNYAKLIREKTGKSYSSIFKTFQESSPLYVSEVVEAALLIIEEHQAKEEKLKKKIADLC' A
#
# COMPACT_ATOMS: atom_id res chain seq x y z
N MET A 1 -10.47 9.17 8.78
CA MET A 1 -10.34 8.89 7.33
C MET A 1 -11.58 8.15 6.87
N ASP A 2 -12.16 8.51 5.73
CA ASP A 2 -13.38 7.89 5.23
C ASP A 2 -13.11 6.55 4.53
N LYS A 3 -14.10 5.65 4.53
CA LYS A 3 -13.98 4.31 3.94
C LYS A 3 -13.62 4.33 2.45
N LYS A 4 -14.15 5.31 1.70
CA LYS A 4 -13.86 5.47 0.27
C LYS A 4 -12.38 5.79 0.05
N SER A 5 -11.80 6.66 0.87
CA SER A 5 -10.36 6.95 0.83
C SER A 5 -9.50 5.72 1.11
N LEU A 6 -9.85 4.88 2.09
CA LEU A 6 -9.11 3.65 2.37
C LEU A 6 -9.14 2.65 1.21
N GLN A 7 -10.29 2.52 0.52
CA GLN A 7 -10.37 1.67 -0.67
C GLN A 7 -9.54 2.22 -1.84
N LYS A 8 -9.52 3.55 -2.03
CA LYS A 8 -8.65 4.20 -3.03
C LYS A 8 -7.16 3.98 -2.75
N ILE A 9 -6.76 3.92 -1.49
CA ILE A 9 -5.38 3.59 -1.10
C ILE A 9 -5.12 2.11 -1.44
N LYS A 10 -6.02 1.22 -1.02
CA LYS A 10 -5.90 -0.23 -1.28
C LYS A 10 -5.77 -0.56 -2.77
N SER A 11 -6.51 0.12 -3.65
CA SER A 11 -6.45 -0.15 -5.10
C SER A 11 -5.12 0.24 -5.76
N LYS A 12 -4.33 1.12 -5.14
CA LYS A 12 -3.01 1.53 -5.62
C LYS A 12 -1.86 0.70 -5.04
N LEU A 13 -2.15 -0.13 -4.04
CA LEU A 13 -1.14 -0.94 -3.38
C LEU A 13 -0.70 -2.13 -4.25
N PRO A 14 0.59 -2.51 -4.22
CA PRO A 14 1.07 -3.69 -4.93
C PRO A 14 0.49 -4.97 -4.34
N ARG A 15 0.51 -6.06 -5.11
CA ARG A 15 -0.11 -7.34 -4.72
C ARG A 15 0.41 -7.92 -3.39
N ASN A 16 1.67 -7.64 -3.03
CA ASN A 16 2.32 -8.10 -1.80
C ASN A 16 2.27 -7.06 -0.65
N TYR A 17 1.41 -6.04 -0.73
CA TYR A 17 1.39 -4.92 0.22
C TYR A 17 1.31 -5.34 1.69
N ALA A 18 0.53 -6.37 2.02
CA ALA A 18 0.35 -6.76 3.41
C ALA A 18 1.66 -7.24 4.05
N LYS A 19 2.52 -7.91 3.26
CA LYS A 19 3.86 -8.30 3.70
C LYS A 19 4.75 -7.06 3.92
N LEU A 20 4.76 -6.15 2.95
CA LEU A 20 5.55 -4.92 3.01
C LEU A 20 5.16 -4.02 4.18
N ILE A 21 3.86 -3.86 4.43
CA ILE A 21 3.35 -3.09 5.58
C ILE A 21 3.75 -3.76 6.89
N ARG A 22 3.63 -5.09 6.99
CA ARG A 22 4.06 -5.83 8.18
C ARG A 22 5.55 -5.63 8.46
N GLU A 23 6.39 -5.68 7.44
CA GLU A 23 7.83 -5.45 7.57
C GLU A 23 8.15 -4.02 8.03
N LYS A 24 7.41 -3.02 7.56
CA LYS A 24 7.59 -1.62 7.97
C LYS A 24 7.02 -1.30 9.36
N THR A 25 5.92 -1.92 9.77
CA THR A 25 5.14 -1.50 10.95
C THR A 25 5.11 -2.52 12.09
N GLY A 26 5.50 -3.76 11.84
CA GLY A 26 5.36 -4.88 12.79
C GLY A 26 3.91 -5.31 13.06
N LYS A 27 2.90 -4.66 12.47
CA LYS A 27 1.49 -4.98 12.72
C LYS A 27 1.12 -6.34 12.13
N SER A 28 0.16 -7.02 12.77
CA SER A 28 -0.32 -8.31 12.30
C SER A 28 -1.02 -8.20 10.94
N TYR A 29 -0.98 -9.28 10.15
CA TYR A 29 -1.74 -9.36 8.90
C TYR A 29 -3.24 -9.10 9.12
N SER A 30 -3.80 -9.60 10.23
CA SER A 30 -5.21 -9.37 10.57
C SER A 30 -5.52 -7.88 10.73
N SER A 31 -4.67 -7.15 11.46
CA SER A 31 -4.80 -5.69 11.64
C SER A 31 -4.75 -4.98 10.29
N ILE A 32 -3.77 -5.34 9.45
CA ILE A 32 -3.59 -4.73 8.12
C ILE A 32 -4.81 -4.96 7.23
N PHE A 33 -5.30 -6.20 7.13
CA PHE A 33 -6.46 -6.50 6.29
C PHE A 33 -7.72 -5.81 6.80
N LYS A 34 -7.95 -5.82 8.12
CA LYS A 34 -9.08 -5.14 8.74
C LYS A 34 -9.06 -3.63 8.49
N THR A 35 -7.89 -2.99 8.53
CA THR A 35 -7.76 -1.54 8.21
C THR A 35 -8.27 -1.20 6.80
N PHE A 36 -8.14 -2.11 5.82
CA PHE A 36 -8.61 -1.90 4.45
C PHE A 36 -9.92 -2.64 4.12
N GLN A 37 -10.60 -3.20 5.13
CA GLN A 37 -11.84 -3.94 4.93
C GLN A 37 -13.05 -3.03 5.19
N GLU A 38 -13.98 -2.96 4.24
CA GLU A 38 -15.14 -2.04 4.33
C GLU A 38 -16.07 -2.31 5.51
N SER A 39 -16.17 -3.58 5.91
CA SER A 39 -16.99 -4.04 7.04
C SER A 39 -16.30 -3.91 8.39
N SER A 40 -15.00 -3.59 8.44
CA SER A 40 -14.29 -3.46 9.70
C SER A 40 -14.32 -2.02 10.22
N PRO A 41 -14.58 -1.80 11.52
CA PRO A 41 -14.40 -0.48 12.14
C PRO A 41 -12.94 -0.20 12.50
N LEU A 42 -12.03 -1.18 12.39
CA LEU A 42 -10.65 -1.03 12.83
C LEU A 42 -9.89 -0.10 11.88
N TYR A 43 -9.31 0.95 12.44
CA TYR A 43 -8.40 1.85 11.75
C TYR A 43 -7.06 1.88 12.51
N VAL A 44 -5.96 1.67 11.78
CA VAL A 44 -4.60 1.70 12.33
C VAL A 44 -3.81 2.70 11.49
N SER A 45 -3.47 3.86 12.07
CA SER A 45 -2.83 4.95 11.33
C SER A 45 -1.48 4.53 10.74
N GLU A 46 -0.68 3.76 11.48
CA GLU A 46 0.65 3.34 11.03
C GLU A 46 0.57 2.42 9.80
N VAL A 47 -0.51 1.62 9.68
CA VAL A 47 -0.76 0.78 8.50
C VAL A 47 -1.05 1.64 7.28
N VAL A 48 -1.80 2.73 7.44
CA VAL A 48 -2.15 3.64 6.35
C VAL A 48 -0.94 4.47 5.93
N GLU A 49 -0.16 4.97 6.87
CA GLU A 49 1.09 5.69 6.61
C GLU A 49 2.08 4.82 5.84
N ALA A 50 2.29 3.58 6.29
CA ALA A 50 3.15 2.63 5.60
C ALA A 50 2.63 2.29 4.20
N ALA A 51 1.30 2.18 4.02
CA ALA A 51 0.71 1.95 2.71
C ALA A 51 0.99 3.10 1.73
N LEU A 52 0.88 4.36 2.17
CA LEU A 52 1.20 5.51 1.34
C LEU A 52 2.66 5.52 0.89
N LEU A 53 3.59 5.26 1.81
CA LEU A 53 5.02 5.13 1.48
C LEU A 53 5.29 4.02 0.46
N ILE A 54 4.62 2.87 0.60
CA ILE A 54 4.75 1.75 -0.36
C ILE A 54 4.24 2.13 -1.74
N ILE A 55 3.15 2.89 -1.83
CA ILE A 55 2.61 3.35 -3.12
C ILE A 55 3.63 4.26 -3.82
N GLU A 56 4.21 5.21 -3.10
CA GLU A 56 5.23 6.13 -3.65
C GLU A 56 6.47 5.37 -4.12
N GLU A 57 6.99 4.45 -3.30
CA GLU A 57 8.13 3.60 -3.65
C GLU A 57 7.84 2.72 -4.88
N HIS A 58 6.62 2.19 -4.99
CA HIS A 58 6.22 1.33 -6.10
C HIS A 58 6.13 2.12 -7.41
N GLN A 59 5.48 3.28 -7.39
CA GLN A 59 5.38 4.18 -8.54
C GLN A 59 6.76 4.63 -9.02
N ALA A 60 7.65 5.02 -8.11
CA ALA A 60 9.02 5.41 -8.45
C ALA A 60 9.80 4.27 -9.15
N LYS A 61 9.61 3.02 -8.70
CA LYS A 61 10.23 1.84 -9.33
C LYS A 61 9.66 1.57 -10.72
N GLU A 62 8.34 1.68 -10.90
CA GLU A 62 7.70 1.51 -12.20
C GLU A 62 8.15 2.58 -13.20
N GLU A 63 8.21 3.84 -12.80
CA GLU A 63 8.69 4.92 -13.67
C GLU A 63 10.16 4.73 -14.06
N LYS A 64 11.01 4.29 -13.12
CA LYS A 64 12.40 3.95 -13.43
C LYS A 64 12.50 2.78 -14.40
N LEU A 65 11.64 1.78 -14.28
CA LEU A 65 11.60 0.63 -15.19
C LEU A 65 11.14 1.05 -16.58
N LYS A 66 10.07 1.85 -16.69
CA LYS A 66 9.58 2.39 -17.97
C LYS A 66 10.65 3.18 -18.71
N LYS A 67 11.39 4.05 -18.01
CA LYS A 67 12.52 4.79 -18.60
C LYS A 67 13.60 3.84 -19.13
N LYS A 68 14.01 2.85 -18.33
CA LYS A 68 14.99 1.84 -18.77
C LYS A 68 14.54 1.04 -19.99
N ILE A 69 13.25 0.72 -20.10
CA ILE A 69 12.71 0.02 -21.28
C ILE A 69 12.72 0.95 -22.48
N ALA A 70 12.32 2.22 -22.32
CA ALA A 70 12.35 3.21 -23.39
C ALA A 70 13.77 3.46 -23.91
N ASP A 71 14.79 3.44 -23.04
CA ASP A 71 16.20 3.57 -23.43
C ASP A 71 16.74 2.34 -24.20
N LEU A 72 16.03 1.21 -24.15
CA LEU A 72 16.38 -0.05 -24.85
C LEU A 72 15.62 -0.26 -26.16
N CYS A 73 14.62 0.57 -26.47
CA CYS A 73 13.80 0.52 -27.69
C CYS A 73 14.23 1.59 -28.69
#